data_AF-A0A4Q4Z7L6-F1
#
_entry.id   AF-A0A4Q4Z7L6-F1
#
_cell.length_a   1.000
_cell.length_b   1.000
_cell.length_c   1.000
_cell.angle_alpha   90.00
_cell.angle_beta   90.00
_cell.angle_gamma   90.00
#
_symmetry.space_group_name_H-M   'P 1'
#
loop_
_entity.id
_entity.type
_entity.pdbx_description
1 polymer ?
#
loop_
_entity_poly.entity_id
_entity_poly.type
_entity_poly.pdbx_seq_one_letter_code
_entity_poly.pdbx_strand_id
1 'polypeptide(L)' 'MVEERAPASVSKPLLTVVNPDATPEEVAALVAVLASLGAPATPAPRRTPGWQARHRLLRATHPHGPGGWRSSGLPR' A
#
# COMPACT_ATOMS: atom_id res chain seq x y z
N MET A 1 43.71 -7.55 6.92
CA MET A 1 42.47 -6.86 6.51
C MET A 1 41.34 -7.53 7.27
N VAL A 2 41.10 -7.08 8.51
CA VAL A 2 40.03 -7.61 9.37
C VAL A 2 39.03 -6.47 9.51
N GLU A 3 37.83 -6.69 9.01
CA GLU A 3 36.78 -5.69 8.96
C GLU A 3 36.12 -5.59 10.34
N GLU A 4 36.36 -4.47 11.01
CA GLU A 4 35.82 -4.16 12.33
C GLU A 4 34.32 -3.85 12.20
N ARG A 5 33.48 -4.78 12.66
CA ARG A 5 32.02 -4.62 12.63
C ARG A 5 31.60 -3.63 13.72
N ALA A 6 31.27 -2.40 13.32
CA ALA A 6 30.76 -1.36 14.22
C ALA A 6 29.56 -1.87 15.05
N PRO A 7 29.46 -1.51 16.36
CA PRO A 7 28.38 -1.96 17.21
C PRO A 7 27.07 -1.30 16.78
N ALA A 8 26.06 -2.12 16.45
CA ALA A 8 24.70 -1.64 16.23
C ALA A 8 24.20 -0.98 17.52
N SER A 9 23.74 0.27 17.42
CA SER A 9 23.13 1.00 18.54
C SER A 9 21.97 0.21 19.13
N VAL A 10 22.09 -0.18 20.40
CA VAL A 10 21.09 -0.98 21.11
C VAL A 10 19.88 -0.11 21.44
N SER A 11 18.96 -0.02 20.48
CA SER A 11 17.61 0.47 20.75
C SER A 11 16.90 -0.52 21.67
N LYS A 12 16.09 0.01 22.60
CA LYS A 12 15.31 -0.82 23.52
C LYS A 12 14.42 -1.78 22.70
N PRO A 13 14.42 -3.09 23.00
CA PRO A 13 13.62 -4.04 22.24
C PRO A 13 12.12 -3.72 22.37
N LEU A 14 11.41 -3.79 21.23
CA LEU A 14 9.97 -3.50 21.17
C LEU A 14 9.11 -4.58 21.83
N LEU A 15 9.58 -5.83 21.81
CA LEU A 15 8.91 -6.99 22.38
C LEU A 15 9.87 -7.70 23.36
N THR A 16 9.34 -8.27 24.44
CA THR A 16 10.12 -9.04 25.43
C THR A 16 9.41 -10.35 25.70
N VAL A 17 10.16 -11.45 25.67
CA VAL A 17 9.66 -12.78 26.03
C VAL A 17 9.80 -12.93 27.55
N VAL A 18 8.66 -13.03 28.24
CA VAL A 18 8.63 -13.11 29.72
C VAL A 18 8.62 -14.57 30.21
N ASN A 19 8.05 -15.47 29.41
CA ASN A 19 8.02 -16.90 29.72
C ASN A 19 9.26 -17.60 29.12
N PRO A 20 10.18 -18.15 29.92
CA PRO A 20 11.38 -18.83 29.42
C PRO A 20 11.09 -20.16 28.71
N ASP A 21 9.94 -20.78 28.96
CA ASP A 21 9.57 -22.10 28.42
C ASP A 21 8.89 -22.03 27.04
N ALA A 22 8.66 -20.82 26.52
CA ALA A 22 8.05 -20.63 25.20
C ALA A 22 8.92 -21.23 24.11
N THR A 23 8.32 -22.09 23.27
CA THR A 23 9.07 -22.76 22.21
C THR A 23 9.43 -21.77 21.09
N PRO A 24 10.51 -22.02 20.32
CA PRO A 24 10.85 -21.18 19.16
C PRO A 24 9.69 -21.05 18.16
N GLU A 25 8.91 -22.11 17.99
CA GLU A 25 7.75 -22.16 17.10
C GLU A 25 6.62 -21.26 17.61
N GLU A 26 6.34 -21.24 18.91
CA GLU A 26 5.34 -20.36 19.52
C GLU A 26 5.73 -18.89 19.37
N VAL A 27 7.00 -18.56 19.63
CA VAL A 27 7.52 -17.20 19.44
C VAL A 27 7.40 -16.79 17.98
N ALA A 28 7.75 -17.67 17.04
CA ALA A 28 7.63 -17.41 15.60
C ALA A 28 6.17 -17.17 15.18
N ALA A 29 5.23 -17.95 15.70
CA ALA A 29 3.80 -17.78 15.43
C ALA A 29 3.29 -16.42 15.90
N LEU A 30 3.64 -16.01 17.13
CA LEU A 30 3.24 -14.70 17.67
C LEU A 30 3.86 -13.54 16.89
N VAL A 31 5.14 -13.63 16.53
CA VAL A 31 5.81 -12.61 15.71
C VAL A 31 5.17 -12.51 14.33
N ALA A 32 4.85 -13.65 13.69
CA ALA A 32 4.19 -13.67 12.38
C ALA A 32 2.81 -12.99 12.42
N VAL A 33 2.00 -13.28 13.44
CA VAL A 33 0.69 -12.64 13.62
C VAL A 33 0.84 -11.13 13.84
N LEU A 34 1.72 -10.70 14.75
CA LEU A 34 1.95 -9.27 15.01
C LEU A 34 2.46 -8.53 13.78
N ALA A 35 3.37 -9.14 13.00
CA ALA A 35 3.86 -8.58 11.75
C ALA A 35 2.74 -8.44 10.70
N SER A 36 1.81 -9.40 10.66
CA SER A 36 0.69 -9.37 9.71
C SER A 36 -0.30 -8.25 9.98
N LEU A 37 -0.51 -7.86 11.25
CA LEU A 37 -1.40 -6.74 11.62
C LEU A 37 -0.90 -5.39 11.07
N GLY A 38 0.41 -5.24 10.86
CA GLY A 38 1.03 -4.04 10.31
C GLY A 38 1.31 -4.11 8.81
N ALA A 39 0.98 -5.23 8.15
CA ALA A 39 1.30 -5.40 6.74
C ALA A 39 0.50 -4.41 5.88
N PRO A 40 1.15 -3.57 5.05
CA PRO A 40 0.43 -2.68 4.16
C PRO A 40 -0.38 -3.53 3.18
N ALA A 41 -1.67 -3.21 3.05
CA ALA A 41 -2.50 -3.82 2.03
C ALA A 41 -1.88 -3.57 0.65
N THR A 42 -2.00 -4.56 -0.25
CA THR A 42 -1.61 -4.36 -1.66
C THR A 42 -2.36 -3.12 -2.18
N PRO A 43 -1.64 -2.09 -2.65
CA PRO A 43 -2.30 -0.88 -3.09
C PRO A 43 -3.20 -1.21 -4.27
N ALA A 44 -4.47 -0.84 -4.17
CA ALA A 44 -5.40 -0.98 -5.29
C ALA A 44 -4.83 -0.22 -6.51
N PRO A 45 -5.04 -0.73 -7.73
CA PRO A 45 -4.62 -0.02 -8.93
C PRO A 45 -5.24 1.38 -8.92
N ARG A 46 -4.39 2.40 -9.05
CA ARG A 46 -4.83 3.79 -9.06
C ARG A 46 -5.70 4.02 -10.29
N ARG A 47 -6.96 4.39 -10.09
CA ARG A 47 -7.85 4.80 -11.18
C ARG A 47 -7.28 6.05 -11.85
N THR A 48 -7.00 5.98 -13.15
CA THR A 48 -6.65 7.16 -13.94
C THR A 48 -7.85 8.11 -13.96
N PRO A 49 -7.69 9.38 -13.55
CA PRO A 49 -8.78 10.32 -13.58
C PRO A 49 -9.25 10.58 -15.02
N GLY A 50 -10.57 10.54 -15.25
CA GLY A 50 -11.14 10.73 -16.59
C GLY A 50 -10.85 12.10 -17.22
N TRP A 51 -10.53 13.11 -16.39
CA TRP A 51 -10.15 14.45 -16.85
C TRP A 51 -8.74 14.50 -17.51
N GLN A 52 -7.92 13.45 -17.37
CA GLN A 52 -6.61 13.33 -18.02
C GLN A 52 -6.58 12.42 -19.24
N ALA A 53 -7.76 12.00 -19.71
CA ALA A 53 -7.83 11.15 -20.87
C ALA A 53 -7.46 11.93 -22.14
N ARG A 54 -6.33 11.57 -22.78
CA ARG A 54 -5.79 12.25 -23.97
C ARG A 54 -6.78 12.33 -25.14
N HIS A 55 -7.69 11.37 -25.27
CA HIS A 55 -8.74 11.40 -26.30
C HIS A 55 -9.70 12.59 -26.16
N ARG A 56 -9.79 13.21 -24.97
CA ARG A 56 -10.57 14.43 -24.73
C ARG A 56 -9.86 15.70 -25.20
N LEU A 57 -8.55 15.66 -25.45
CA LEU A 57 -7.79 16.75 -26.07
C LEU A 57 -8.04 16.83 -27.58
N LEU A 58 -8.63 15.78 -28.16
CA LEU A 58 -9.06 15.73 -29.54
C LEU A 58 -10.52 16.18 -29.63
N ARG A 59 -10.89 16.76 -30.78
CA ARG A 59 -12.24 17.28 -31.01
C ARG A 59 -13.23 16.10 -31.02
N ALA A 60 -14.05 15.98 -29.97
CA ALA A 60 -15.10 14.96 -29.85
C ALA A 60 -16.47 15.54 -30.17
N THR A 61 -17.25 14.85 -31.01
CA THR A 61 -18.64 15.22 -31.29
C THR A 61 -19.50 14.92 -30.06
N HIS A 62 -20.21 15.94 -29.58
CA HIS A 62 -21.15 15.78 -28.48
C HIS A 62 -22.55 15.52 -29.04
N PRO A 63 -23.24 14.44 -28.62
CA PRO A 63 -24.58 14.16 -29.11
C PRO A 63 -25.57 15.22 -28.64
N HIS A 64 -26.50 15.61 -29.51
CA HIS A 64 -27.68 16.36 -29.13
C HIS A 64 -28.75 15.38 -28.58
N GLY A 65 -29.41 15.75 -27.48
CA GLY A 65 -30.43 14.91 -26.86
C GLY A 65 -30.30 14.80 -25.34
N PRO A 66 -31.20 14.05 -24.68
CA PRO A 66 -31.18 13.87 -23.22
C PRO A 66 -29.83 13.35 -22.74
N GLY A 67 -29.21 14.07 -21.80
CA GLY A 67 -27.88 13.71 -21.27
C GLY A 67 -26.69 14.13 -22.13
N GLY A 68 -26.90 14.67 -23.34
CA GLY A 68 -25.84 15.10 -24.26
C GLY A 68 -24.89 16.12 -23.64
N TRP A 69 -25.44 17.17 -23.01
CA TRP A 69 -24.65 18.17 -22.29
C TRP A 69 -23.90 17.59 -21.08
N ARG A 70 -24.51 16.67 -20.32
CA ARG A 70 -23.88 16.04 -19.14
C ARG A 70 -22.64 15.23 -19.51
N SER A 71 -22.65 14.63 -20.69
CA SER A 71 -21.53 13.83 -21.20
C SER A 71 -20.27 14.64 -21.57
N SER A 72 -20.34 15.97 -21.57
CA SER A 72 -19.17 16.84 -21.78
C SER A 72 -18.23 16.90 -20.57
N GLY A 73 -18.77 16.85 -19.35
CA GLY A 73 -18.01 16.99 -18.11
C GLY A 73 -17.83 15.70 -17.31
N LEU A 74 -18.76 14.74 -17.46
CA LEU A 74 -18.75 13.50 -16.68
C LEU A 74 -18.14 12.31 -17.44
N PRO A 75 -17.64 11.28 -16.73
CA PRO A 75 -17.35 9.98 -17.34
C PRO A 75 -18.63 9.39 -17.94
N ARG A 76 -18.50 8.73 -19.11
CA ARG A 76 -19.50 7.78 -19.59
C ARG A 76 -19.25 6.42 -18.96
#